data_AF-A0A0M6XPV9-F1
#
_entry.id   AF-A0A0M6XPV9-F1
#
_cell.length_a   1.000
_cell.length_b   1.000
_cell.length_c   1.000
_cell.angle_alpha   90.00
_cell.angle_beta   90.00
_cell.angle_gamma   90.00
#
_symmetry.space_group_name_H-M   'P 1'
#
loop_
_entity.id
_entity.type
_entity.pdbx_description
1 polymer ?
#
loop_
_entity_poly.entity_id
_entity_poly.type
_entity_poly.pdbx_seq_one_letter_code
_entity_poly.pdbx_strand_id
1 'polypeptide(L)'
;MADDPNKRLAELRDERAPLVEEREKARAEATQDMIAGKKPAGTAAALAERIQIVDDAIAELRDRSAHAAASQDRAKRTRQVQGAIDTASDRRKLAEAVDKALTDLAANWSAYREAVRNGVGQTAAAGGDVGPIDRVLTNNRASEALIKAMIAAGGSELSRAFGIDTPIKVRHSISLTDAERRVAESLNLELLRLRAASPQTHLAAQAAKELEALK
;
A
#
# COMPACT_ATOMS: atom_id res chain seq x y z
N MET A 1 15.18 -26.43 -22.58
CA MET A 1 13.88 -25.74 -22.66
C MET A 1 12.88 -26.63 -21.93
N ALA A 2 12.29 -26.16 -20.83
CA ALA A 2 11.29 -26.97 -20.13
C ALA A 2 10.02 -26.99 -20.99
N ASP A 3 9.60 -28.17 -21.43
CA ASP A 3 8.32 -28.32 -22.13
C ASP A 3 7.18 -27.82 -21.26
N ASP A 4 6.26 -27.05 -21.85
CA ASP A 4 5.09 -26.52 -21.17
C ASP A 4 4.23 -27.69 -20.67
N PRO A 5 3.98 -27.82 -19.35
CA PRO A 5 3.19 -28.91 -18.79
C PRO A 5 1.77 -28.98 -19.37
N ASN A 6 1.21 -27.84 -19.81
CA ASN A 6 -0.09 -27.82 -20.48
C ASN A 6 -0.03 -28.41 -21.88
N LYS A 7 1.05 -28.13 -22.62
CA LYS A 7 1.31 -28.71 -23.93
C LYS A 7 1.49 -30.22 -23.81
N ARG A 8 2.29 -30.70 -22.84
CA ARG A 8 2.48 -32.13 -22.61
C ARG A 8 1.19 -32.84 -22.15
N LEU A 9 0.35 -32.17 -21.36
CA LEU A 9 -0.98 -32.68 -21.00
C LEU A 9 -1.92 -32.79 -22.21
N ALA A 10 -1.83 -31.86 -23.16
CA ALA A 10 -2.60 -31.94 -24.41
C ALA A 10 -2.13 -33.12 -25.26
N GLU A 11 -0.81 -33.25 -25.45
CA GLU A 11 -0.21 -34.38 -26.18
C GLU A 11 -0.63 -35.74 -25.58
N LEU A 12 -0.58 -35.92 -24.26
CA LEU A 12 -1.00 -37.18 -23.62
C LEU A 12 -2.50 -37.47 -23.80
N ARG A 13 -3.36 -36.45 -23.88
CA ARG A 13 -4.79 -36.63 -24.18
C ARG A 13 -5.01 -37.02 -25.63
N ASP A 14 -4.25 -36.41 -26.54
CA ASP A 14 -4.27 -36.73 -27.96
C ASP A 14 -3.72 -38.14 -28.22
N GLU A 15 -2.72 -38.59 -27.47
CA GLU A 15 -2.20 -39.97 -27.49
C GLU A 15 -3.25 -40.98 -26.94
N ARG A 16 -4.04 -40.58 -25.93
CA ARG A 16 -5.05 -41.44 -25.31
C ARG A 16 -6.26 -41.71 -26.21
N ALA A 17 -6.72 -40.70 -26.96
CA ALA A 17 -7.92 -40.78 -27.78
C ALA A 17 -7.93 -41.96 -28.78
N PRO A 18 -6.90 -42.15 -29.63
CA PRO A 18 -6.88 -43.27 -30.58
C PRO A 18 -6.74 -44.62 -29.89
N LEU A 19 -6.03 -44.71 -28.75
CA LEU A 19 -5.88 -45.97 -28.00
C LEU A 19 -7.23 -46.48 -27.47
N VAL A 20 -8.11 -45.57 -27.03
CA VAL A 20 -9.47 -45.93 -26.59
C VAL A 20 -10.29 -46.49 -27.74
N GLU A 21 -10.23 -45.85 -28.91
CA GLU A 21 -10.93 -46.33 -30.11
C GLU A 21 -10.40 -47.69 -30.58
N GLU A 22 -9.08 -47.87 -30.60
CA GLU A 22 -8.44 -49.15 -30.95
C GLU A 22 -8.81 -50.26 -29.97
N ARG A 23 -8.92 -49.96 -28.67
CA ARG A 23 -9.32 -50.94 -27.65
C ARG A 23 -10.74 -51.42 -27.88
N GLU A 24 -11.67 -50.51 -28.18
CA GLU A 24 -13.07 -50.90 -28.40
C GLU A 24 -13.22 -51.73 -29.68
N LYS A 25 -12.44 -51.42 -30.74
CA LYS A 25 -12.35 -52.28 -31.92
C LYS A 25 -11.79 -53.67 -31.57
N ALA A 26 -10.69 -53.74 -30.84
CA ALA A 26 -10.08 -55.01 -30.43
C ALA A 26 -11.01 -55.84 -29.53
N ARG A 27 -11.86 -55.21 -28.71
CA ARG A 27 -12.89 -55.90 -27.92
C ARG A 27 -14.00 -56.48 -28.79
N ALA A 28 -14.46 -55.75 -29.80
CA ALA A 28 -15.46 -56.24 -30.73
C ALA A 28 -14.94 -57.45 -31.51
N GLU A 29 -13.69 -57.39 -31.99
CA GLU A 29 -13.01 -58.49 -32.68
C GLU A 29 -12.84 -59.72 -31.77
N ALA A 30 -12.35 -59.53 -30.54
CA ALA A 30 -12.21 -60.61 -29.56
C ALA A 30 -13.56 -61.28 -29.25
N THR A 31 -14.65 -60.51 -29.20
CA THR A 31 -16.01 -61.05 -29.01
C THR A 31 -16.46 -61.88 -30.21
N GLN A 32 -16.16 -61.44 -31.44
CA GLN A 32 -16.45 -62.21 -32.65
C GLN A 32 -15.65 -63.51 -32.71
N ASP A 33 -14.36 -63.49 -32.34
CA ASP A 33 -13.52 -64.68 -32.28
C ASP A 33 -14.08 -65.71 -31.29
N MET A 34 -14.51 -65.27 -30.11
CA MET A 34 -15.16 -66.14 -29.13
C MET A 34 -16.44 -66.78 -29.67
N ILE A 35 -17.31 -65.99 -30.34
CA ILE A 35 -18.54 -66.50 -30.96
C ILE A 35 -18.21 -67.54 -32.05
N ALA A 36 -17.13 -67.32 -32.80
CA ALA A 36 -16.65 -68.24 -33.83
C ALA A 36 -15.89 -69.46 -33.27
N GLY A 37 -15.79 -69.61 -31.94
CA GLY A 37 -15.08 -70.71 -31.27
C GLY A 37 -13.55 -70.61 -31.36
N LYS A 38 -13.01 -69.45 -31.73
CA LYS A 38 -11.58 -69.16 -31.76
C LYS A 38 -11.13 -68.56 -30.42
N LYS A 39 -9.87 -68.77 -30.06
CA LYS A 39 -9.26 -68.10 -28.91
C LYS A 39 -9.07 -66.61 -29.24
N PRO A 40 -9.62 -65.67 -28.46
CA PRO A 40 -9.46 -64.25 -28.71
C PRO A 40 -8.00 -63.80 -28.51
N ALA A 41 -7.56 -62.83 -29.32
CA ALA A 41 -6.25 -62.20 -29.19
C ALA A 41 -6.15 -61.31 -27.93
N GLY A 42 -4.96 -61.24 -27.32
CA GLY A 42 -4.71 -60.42 -26.11
C GLY A 42 -4.56 -58.91 -26.35
N THR A 43 -4.82 -58.43 -27.57
CA THR A 43 -4.63 -57.03 -27.99
C THR A 43 -5.46 -56.05 -27.16
N ALA A 44 -6.72 -56.38 -26.86
CA ALA A 44 -7.59 -55.54 -26.04
C ALA A 44 -7.06 -55.35 -24.59
N ALA A 45 -6.39 -56.37 -24.04
CA ALA A 45 -5.78 -56.30 -22.71
C ALA A 45 -4.51 -55.42 -22.74
N ALA A 46 -3.64 -55.62 -23.74
CA ALA A 46 -2.44 -54.80 -23.92
C ALA A 46 -2.78 -53.31 -24.15
N LEU A 47 -3.83 -53.01 -24.92
CA LEU A 47 -4.31 -51.64 -25.11
C LEU A 47 -4.90 -51.05 -23.82
N ALA A 48 -5.57 -51.86 -22.99
CA ALA A 48 -6.05 -51.42 -21.68
C ALA A 48 -4.91 -51.04 -20.74
N GLU A 49 -3.83 -51.84 -20.68
CA GLU A 49 -2.63 -51.51 -19.91
C GLU A 49 -1.97 -50.21 -20.39
N ARG A 50 -1.88 -50.03 -21.72
CA ARG A 50 -1.30 -48.81 -22.29
C ARG A 50 -2.14 -47.56 -21.99
N ILE A 51 -3.46 -47.66 -22.05
CA ILE A 51 -4.36 -46.56 -21.65
C ILE A 51 -4.17 -46.25 -20.17
N GLN A 52 -4.06 -47.27 -19.31
CA GLN A 52 -3.84 -47.06 -17.88
C GLN A 52 -2.53 -46.29 -17.62
N ILE A 53 -1.44 -46.65 -18.29
CA ILE A 53 -0.16 -45.94 -18.18
C ILE A 53 -0.30 -44.47 -18.59
N VAL A 54 -1.03 -44.18 -19.67
CA VAL A 54 -1.27 -42.81 -20.12
C VAL A 54 -2.16 -42.04 -19.13
N ASP A 55 -3.18 -42.68 -18.57
CA ASP A 55 -4.05 -42.09 -17.54
C ASP A 55 -3.28 -41.75 -16.26
N ASP A 56 -2.39 -42.65 -15.81
CA ASP A 56 -1.50 -42.42 -14.66
C ASP A 56 -0.54 -41.27 -14.93
N ALA A 57 0.05 -41.19 -16.14
CA ALA A 57 0.93 -40.09 -16.53
C ALA A 57 0.19 -38.74 -16.59
N ILE A 58 -1.05 -38.72 -17.06
CA ILE A 58 -1.90 -37.51 -17.05
C ILE A 58 -2.19 -37.08 -15.61
N ALA A 59 -2.50 -38.03 -14.73
CA ALA A 59 -2.77 -37.73 -13.31
C ALA A 59 -1.52 -37.17 -12.62
N GLU A 60 -0.37 -37.81 -12.76
CA GLU A 60 0.89 -37.36 -12.17
C GLU A 60 1.26 -35.95 -12.65
N LEU A 61 1.15 -35.68 -13.95
CA LEU A 61 1.51 -34.38 -14.51
C LEU A 61 0.56 -33.27 -14.04
N ARG A 62 -0.74 -33.56 -13.90
CA ARG A 62 -1.71 -32.65 -13.27
C ARG A 62 -1.32 -32.33 -11.84
N ASP A 63 -1.03 -33.34 -11.03
CA ASP A 63 -0.66 -33.15 -9.63
C ASP A 63 0.62 -32.32 -9.50
N ARG A 64 1.64 -32.62 -10.30
CA ARG A 64 2.90 -31.85 -10.33
C ARG A 64 2.66 -30.40 -10.73
N SER A 65 1.81 -30.14 -11.73
CA SER A 65 1.47 -28.77 -12.14
C SER A 65 0.74 -27.99 -11.04
N ALA A 66 -0.19 -28.64 -10.33
CA ALA A 66 -0.91 -28.05 -9.20
C ALA A 66 0.02 -27.73 -8.03
N HIS A 67 0.93 -28.63 -7.69
CA HIS A 67 1.94 -28.42 -6.64
C HIS A 67 2.91 -27.29 -7.01
N ALA A 68 3.33 -27.21 -8.27
CA ALA A 68 4.20 -26.14 -8.75
C ALA A 68 3.50 -24.76 -8.65
N ALA A 69 2.24 -24.67 -9.09
CA ALA A 69 1.45 -23.45 -8.97
C ALA A 69 1.27 -23.01 -7.50
N ALA A 70 0.91 -23.94 -6.62
CA ALA A 70 0.77 -23.67 -5.19
C ALA A 70 2.10 -23.22 -4.53
N SER A 71 3.24 -23.76 -4.99
CA SER A 71 4.56 -23.35 -4.55
C SER A 71 4.90 -21.92 -4.99
N GLN A 72 4.62 -21.58 -6.25
CA GLN A 72 4.82 -20.23 -6.79
C GLN A 72 3.95 -19.20 -6.06
N ASP A 73 2.69 -19.53 -5.78
CA ASP A 73 1.79 -18.67 -5.01
C ASP A 73 2.30 -18.42 -3.60
N ARG A 74 2.80 -19.46 -2.92
CA ARG A 74 3.43 -19.32 -1.60
C ARG A 74 4.65 -18.39 -1.68
N ALA A 75 5.54 -18.61 -2.64
CA ALA A 75 6.72 -17.78 -2.84
C ALA A 75 6.36 -16.31 -3.12
N LYS A 76 5.33 -16.07 -3.94
CA LYS A 76 4.83 -14.71 -4.23
C LYS A 76 4.31 -14.03 -2.96
N ARG A 77 3.51 -14.72 -2.15
CA ARG A 77 3.01 -14.20 -0.87
C ARG A 77 4.16 -13.89 0.10
N THR A 78 5.15 -14.77 0.22
CA THR A 78 6.33 -14.53 1.05
C THR A 78 7.09 -13.28 0.62
N ARG A 79 7.31 -13.08 -0.68
CA ARG A 79 7.97 -11.87 -1.20
C ARG A 79 7.16 -10.60 -0.92
N GLN A 80 5.84 -10.65 -1.07
CA GLN A 80 4.96 -9.51 -0.75
C GLN A 80 5.01 -9.15 0.73
N VAL A 81 4.96 -10.14 1.62
CA VAL A 81 5.09 -9.93 3.07
C VAL A 81 6.46 -9.34 3.41
N GLN A 82 7.54 -9.86 2.82
CA GLN A 82 8.88 -9.32 3.05
C GLN A 82 9.00 -7.86 2.61
N GLY A 83 8.52 -7.51 1.40
CA GLY A 83 8.54 -6.13 0.93
C GLY A 83 7.70 -5.17 1.81
N ALA A 84 6.59 -5.66 2.38
CA ALA A 84 5.79 -4.90 3.33
C ALA A 84 6.54 -4.67 4.66
N ILE A 85 7.28 -5.68 5.15
CA ILE A 85 8.12 -5.59 6.35
C ILE A 85 9.25 -4.57 6.13
N ASP A 86 9.93 -4.64 4.99
CA ASP A 86 11.02 -3.72 4.65
C ASP A 86 10.52 -2.27 4.58
N THR A 87 9.38 -2.05 3.92
CA THR A 87 8.73 -0.72 3.85
C THR A 87 8.34 -0.20 5.24
N ALA A 88 7.83 -1.07 6.12
CA ALA A 88 7.47 -0.69 7.48
C ALA A 88 8.72 -0.33 8.32
N SER A 89 9.82 -1.06 8.13
CA SER A 89 11.11 -0.77 8.74
C SER A 89 11.64 0.61 8.34
N ASP A 90 11.56 0.96 7.06
CA ASP A 90 12.01 2.26 6.57
C ASP A 90 11.15 3.42 7.09
N ARG A 91 9.82 3.23 7.13
CA ARG A 91 8.91 4.22 7.74
C ARG A 91 9.21 4.44 9.21
N ARG A 92 9.55 3.38 9.95
CA ARG A 92 9.93 3.50 11.36
C ARG A 92 11.19 4.33 11.55
N LYS A 93 12.24 4.10 10.74
CA LYS A 93 13.47 4.90 10.79
C LYS A 93 13.21 6.38 10.47
N LEU A 94 12.34 6.65 9.49
CA LEU A 94 11.93 8.02 9.17
C LEU A 94 11.19 8.67 10.33
N ALA A 95 10.27 7.96 10.97
CA ALA A 95 9.57 8.46 12.16
C ALA A 95 10.54 8.80 13.30
N GLU A 96 11.49 7.90 13.58
CA GLU A 96 12.55 8.13 14.59
C GLU A 96 13.41 9.37 14.24
N ALA A 97 13.70 9.60 12.95
CA ALA A 97 14.42 10.78 12.51
C ALA A 97 13.59 12.08 12.66
N VAL A 98 12.29 12.04 12.36
CA VAL A 98 11.37 13.16 12.57
C VAL A 98 11.25 13.49 14.05
N ASP A 99 11.08 12.49 14.91
CA ASP A 99 10.99 12.68 16.37
C ASP A 99 12.26 13.33 16.93
N LYS A 100 13.42 12.89 16.43
CA LYS A 100 14.70 13.51 16.79
C LYS A 100 14.76 14.97 16.33
N ALA A 101 14.39 15.26 15.08
CA ALA A 101 14.39 16.63 14.55
C ALA A 101 13.43 17.55 15.32
N LEU A 102 12.26 17.05 15.72
CA LEU A 102 11.31 17.81 16.56
C LEU A 102 11.86 18.06 17.96
N THR A 103 12.55 17.08 18.54
CA THR A 103 13.22 17.22 19.84
C THR A 103 14.34 18.26 19.77
N ASP A 104 15.18 18.18 18.74
CA ASP A 104 16.27 19.14 18.50
C ASP A 104 15.71 20.55 18.25
N LEU A 105 14.61 20.67 17.49
CA LEU A 105 13.93 21.95 17.29
C LEU A 105 13.41 22.53 18.60
N ALA A 106 12.72 21.71 19.41
CA ALA A 106 12.18 22.14 20.70
C ALA A 106 13.28 22.61 21.66
N ALA A 107 14.41 21.88 21.72
CA ALA A 107 15.56 22.23 22.55
C ALA A 107 16.20 23.57 22.11
N ASN A 108 16.27 23.83 20.81
CA ASN A 108 16.90 25.02 20.25
C ASN A 108 15.94 26.22 20.08
N TRP A 109 14.64 26.03 20.28
CA TRP A 109 13.61 27.04 20.01
C TRP A 109 13.75 28.30 20.87
N SER A 110 14.11 28.14 22.14
CA SER A 110 14.32 29.28 23.06
C SER A 110 15.53 30.11 22.63
N ALA A 111 16.64 29.45 22.28
CA ALA A 111 17.85 30.11 21.80
C ALA A 111 17.60 30.86 20.48
N TYR A 112 16.88 30.23 19.54
CA TYR A 112 16.48 30.87 18.29
C TYR A 112 15.59 32.09 18.54
N ARG A 113 14.57 31.96 19.41
CA ARG A 113 13.67 33.05 19.78
C ARG A 113 14.43 34.23 20.39
N GLU A 114 15.35 33.97 21.31
CA GLU A 114 16.19 35.00 21.92
C GLU A 114 17.15 35.64 20.91
N ALA A 115 17.73 34.87 19.99
CA ALA A 115 18.56 35.40 18.91
C ALA A 115 17.75 36.34 17.98
N VAL A 116 16.53 35.95 17.61
CA VAL A 116 15.62 36.81 16.83
C VAL A 116 15.25 38.06 17.62
N ARG A 117 14.90 37.91 18.90
CA ARG A 117 14.55 39.02 19.80
C ARG A 117 15.68 40.04 19.90
N ASN A 118 16.91 39.57 20.11
CA ASN A 118 18.12 40.40 20.18
C ASN A 118 18.41 41.09 18.84
N GLY A 119 18.34 40.35 17.73
CA GLY A 119 18.53 40.91 16.39
C GLY A 119 17.53 42.04 16.10
N VAL A 120 16.26 41.85 16.47
CA VAL A 120 15.26 42.91 16.30
C VAL A 120 15.51 44.10 17.23
N GLY A 121 15.81 43.86 18.51
CA GLY A 121 16.17 44.93 19.44
C GLY A 121 17.36 45.77 18.97
N GLN A 122 18.32 45.15 18.26
CA GLN A 122 19.44 45.84 17.62
C GLN A 122 19.01 46.63 16.38
N THR A 123 18.24 46.04 15.47
CA THR A 123 17.77 46.73 14.24
C THR A 123 16.79 47.88 14.50
N ALA A 124 16.01 47.81 15.60
CA ALA A 124 15.03 48.84 15.96
C ALA A 124 15.65 50.08 16.65
N ALA A 125 16.98 50.22 16.68
CA ALA A 125 17.71 51.28 17.38
C ALA A 125 17.37 51.40 18.88
N ALA A 126 16.85 50.33 19.49
CA ALA A 126 16.42 50.29 20.90
C ALA A 126 17.52 49.81 21.86
N GLY A 127 18.80 49.87 21.46
CA GLY A 127 19.93 49.47 22.32
C GLY A 127 19.90 48.02 22.82
N GLY A 128 19.09 47.14 22.20
CA GLY A 128 18.85 45.78 22.67
C GLY A 128 17.72 45.64 23.71
N ASP A 129 17.11 46.73 24.20
CA ASP A 129 15.98 46.68 25.15
C ASP A 129 14.63 46.62 24.43
N VAL A 130 14.04 45.44 24.46
CA VAL A 130 12.70 45.11 23.92
C VAL A 130 11.61 45.16 25.00
N GLY A 131 11.95 45.53 26.24
CA GLY A 131 11.02 45.69 27.37
C GLY A 131 9.84 46.65 27.11
N PRO A 132 10.01 47.75 26.34
CA PRO A 132 8.90 48.60 25.93
C PRO A 132 7.92 47.90 24.96
N ILE A 133 8.42 47.07 24.03
CA ILE A 133 7.60 46.31 23.07
C ILE A 133 6.83 45.21 23.80
N ASP A 134 7.50 44.48 24.71
CA ASP A 134 6.88 43.46 25.56
C ASP A 134 5.75 44.04 26.43
N ARG A 135 5.95 45.23 27.01
CA ARG A 135 4.92 45.92 27.81
C ARG A 135 3.71 46.34 27.00
N VAL A 136 3.88 46.68 25.72
CA VAL A 136 2.78 47.05 24.82
C VAL A 136 1.99 45.80 24.38
N LEU A 137 2.69 44.69 24.11
CA LEU A 137 2.08 43.42 23.71
C LEU A 137 1.35 42.72 24.86
N THR A 138 1.93 42.71 26.07
CA THR A 138 1.31 42.10 27.27
C THR A 138 0.09 42.86 27.79
N ASN A 139 0.00 44.17 27.58
CA ASN A 139 -1.14 44.98 28.01
C ASN A 139 -2.30 45.03 26.98
N ASN A 140 -2.20 44.27 25.89
CA ASN A 140 -3.21 44.21 24.81
C ASN A 140 -3.65 45.57 24.23
N ARG A 141 -2.90 46.63 24.54
CA ARG A 141 -3.06 47.98 23.98
C ARG A 141 -2.07 48.10 22.84
N ALA A 142 -2.28 47.32 21.78
CA ALA A 142 -1.51 47.48 20.56
C ALA A 142 -1.80 48.90 20.02
N SER A 143 -0.86 49.83 20.21
CA SER A 143 -1.01 51.15 19.60
C SER A 143 -0.86 50.97 18.10
N GLU A 144 -1.89 51.36 17.36
CA GLU A 144 -1.94 51.25 15.90
C GLU A 144 -0.71 51.92 15.24
N ALA A 145 -0.14 52.93 15.89
CA ALA A 145 1.11 53.58 15.52
C ALA A 145 2.33 52.65 15.58
N LEU A 146 2.44 51.79 16.60
CA LEU A 146 3.55 50.82 16.72
C LEU A 146 3.46 49.73 15.65
N ILE A 147 2.24 49.23 15.37
CA ILE A 147 2.01 48.26 14.30
C ILE A 147 2.37 48.86 12.94
N LYS A 148 1.94 50.10 12.66
CA LYS A 148 2.27 50.80 11.41
C LYS A 148 3.78 51.06 11.28
N ALA A 149 4.46 51.45 12.36
CA ALA A 149 5.90 51.65 12.36
C ALA A 149 6.68 50.34 12.12
N MET A 150 6.24 49.22 12.70
CA MET A 150 6.87 47.91 12.47
C MET A 150 6.65 47.40 11.03
N ILE A 151 5.46 47.58 10.47
CA ILE A 151 5.18 47.24 9.07
C ILE A 151 6.03 48.12 8.13
N ALA A 152 6.20 49.41 8.45
CA ALA A 152 7.02 50.33 7.67
C ALA A 152 8.53 50.02 7.76
N ALA A 153 9.00 49.55 8.92
CA ALA A 153 10.43 49.26 9.14
C ALA A 153 10.87 47.86 8.66
N GLY A 154 9.98 46.86 8.69
CA GLY A 154 10.36 45.47 8.37
C GLY A 154 9.31 44.63 7.66
N GLY A 155 8.27 45.27 7.09
CA GLY A 155 7.20 44.58 6.37
C GLY A 155 6.26 43.78 7.28
N SER A 156 5.21 43.19 6.69
CA SER A 156 4.19 42.45 7.45
C SER A 156 4.71 41.17 8.13
N GLU A 157 5.85 40.64 7.70
CA GLU A 157 6.46 39.44 8.25
C GLU A 157 7.05 39.69 9.64
N LEU A 158 7.63 40.88 9.86
CA LEU A 158 8.16 41.29 11.17
C LEU A 158 7.04 41.32 12.23
N SER A 159 5.89 41.94 11.92
CA SER A 159 4.75 41.97 12.84
C SER A 159 4.19 40.57 13.15
N ARG A 160 4.27 39.62 12.21
CA ARG A 160 3.85 38.22 12.42
C ARG A 160 4.83 37.46 13.32
N ALA A 161 6.13 37.67 13.16
CA ALA A 161 7.17 37.01 13.94
C ALA A 161 7.07 37.33 15.45
N PHE A 162 6.62 38.55 15.81
CA PHE A 162 6.37 38.96 17.20
C PHE A 162 5.03 38.54 17.77
N GLY A 163 4.22 37.78 17.01
CA GLY A 163 2.92 37.31 17.48
C GLY A 163 1.90 38.42 17.68
N ILE A 164 2.16 39.63 17.17
CA ILE A 164 1.23 40.76 17.25
C ILE A 164 -0.02 40.38 16.46
N ASP A 165 -1.18 40.44 17.11
CA ASP A 165 -2.47 40.20 16.48
C ASP A 165 -2.75 41.31 15.46
N THR A 166 -2.20 41.12 14.27
CA THR A 166 -2.67 41.83 13.10
C THR A 166 -4.11 41.36 12.82
N PRO A 167 -5.02 42.23 12.34
CA PRO A 167 -6.38 41.84 11.96
C PRO A 167 -6.44 40.66 10.97
N ILE A 168 -5.34 40.39 10.28
CA ILE A 168 -5.14 39.26 9.36
C ILE A 168 -5.07 37.93 10.13
N LYS A 169 -4.43 37.88 11.30
CA LYS A 169 -4.33 36.65 12.12
C LYS A 169 -5.70 36.21 12.61
N VAL A 170 -6.56 37.14 13.05
CA VAL A 170 -7.95 36.85 13.46
C VAL A 170 -8.82 36.39 12.28
N ARG A 171 -8.57 36.90 11.07
CA ARG A 171 -9.32 36.50 9.86
C ARG A 171 -8.87 35.16 9.26
N HIS A 172 -7.65 34.71 9.57
CA HIS A 172 -7.06 33.48 9.01
C HIS A 172 -6.68 32.43 10.07
N SER A 173 -6.91 32.70 11.36
CA SER A 173 -6.79 31.70 12.42
C SER A 173 -7.99 30.76 12.35
N ILE A 174 -7.74 29.54 11.89
CA ILE A 174 -8.66 28.42 12.05
C ILE A 174 -8.63 28.05 13.53
N SER A 175 -9.79 27.84 14.16
CA SER A 175 -9.82 27.40 15.56
C SER A 175 -9.13 26.05 15.71
N LEU A 176 -8.54 25.75 16.87
CA LEU A 176 -7.91 24.44 17.12
C LEU A 176 -8.90 23.30 16.83
N THR A 177 -10.16 23.47 17.23
CA THR A 177 -11.25 22.54 16.99
C THR A 177 -11.55 22.33 15.50
N ASP A 178 -11.47 23.38 14.68
CA ASP A 178 -11.64 23.28 13.23
C ASP A 178 -10.43 22.60 12.56
N ALA A 179 -9.23 22.82 13.07
CA ALA A 179 -8.02 22.15 12.59
C ALA A 179 -8.05 20.64 12.94
N GLU A 180 -8.42 20.29 14.17
CA GLU A 180 -8.60 18.91 14.63
C GLU A 180 -9.65 18.18 13.80
N ARG A 181 -10.78 18.84 13.51
CA ARG A 181 -11.84 18.29 12.65
C ARG A 181 -11.33 17.99 11.24
N ARG A 182 -10.61 18.92 10.60
CA ARG A 182 -10.03 18.70 9.26
C ARG A 182 -9.02 17.56 9.23
N VAL A 183 -8.20 17.43 10.29
CA VAL A 183 -7.26 16.32 10.43
C VAL A 183 -8.00 14.99 10.60
N ALA A 184 -9.05 14.94 11.42
CA ALA A 184 -9.88 13.76 11.59
C ALA A 184 -10.59 13.34 10.29
N GLU A 185 -11.13 14.29 9.53
CA GLU A 185 -11.73 14.06 8.21
C GLU A 185 -10.69 13.51 7.21
N SER A 186 -9.48 14.08 7.19
CA SER A 186 -8.38 13.60 6.35
C SER A 186 -7.94 12.18 6.71
N LEU A 187 -7.83 11.86 8.00
CA LEU A 187 -7.44 10.52 8.47
C LEU A 187 -8.53 9.48 8.14
N ASN A 188 -9.80 9.85 8.26
CA ASN A 188 -10.92 8.97 7.89
C ASN A 188 -10.95 8.68 6.39
N LEU A 189 -10.67 9.67 5.55
CA LEU A 189 -10.52 9.48 4.09
C LEU A 189 -9.36 8.54 3.75
N GLU A 190 -8.20 8.69 4.41
CA GLU A 190 -7.07 7.78 4.21
C GLU A 190 -7.37 6.36 4.68
N LEU A 191 -8.05 6.20 5.82
CA LEU A 191 -8.54 4.90 6.30
C LEU A 191 -9.50 4.24 5.31
N LEU A 192 -10.41 5.01 4.71
CA LEU A 192 -11.32 4.52 3.66
C LEU A 192 -10.57 4.08 2.41
N ARG A 193 -9.56 4.84 1.96
CA ARG A 193 -8.68 4.47 0.84
C ARG A 193 -7.93 3.17 1.11
N LEU A 194 -7.38 3.01 2.32
CA LEU A 194 -6.70 1.78 2.73
C LEU A 194 -7.65 0.58 2.79
N ARG A 195 -8.88 0.78 3.28
CA ARG A 195 -9.91 -0.28 3.29
C ARG A 195 -10.37 -0.66 1.89
N ALA A 196 -10.49 0.30 0.97
CA ALA A 196 -10.83 0.05 -0.43
C ALA A 196 -9.72 -0.74 -1.16
N ALA A 197 -8.46 -0.62 -0.74
CA ALA A 197 -7.33 -1.41 -1.23
C ALA A 197 -7.16 -2.76 -0.54
N SER A 198 -8.07 -3.15 0.36
CA SER A 198 -7.98 -4.39 1.12
C SER A 198 -8.12 -5.63 0.23
N PRO A 199 -7.38 -6.73 0.49
CA PRO A 199 -7.56 -8.01 -0.19
C PRO A 199 -8.89 -8.69 0.12
N GLN A 200 -9.65 -8.20 1.11
CA GLN A 200 -10.97 -8.71 1.45
C GLN A 200 -12.05 -8.00 0.59
N THR A 201 -12.58 -8.71 -0.40
CA THR A 201 -13.49 -8.17 -1.43
C THR A 201 -14.74 -7.47 -0.89
N HIS A 202 -15.33 -7.97 0.20
CA HIS A 202 -16.51 -7.35 0.81
C HIS A 202 -16.20 -6.00 1.48
N LEU A 203 -15.08 -5.91 2.20
CA LEU A 203 -14.63 -4.65 2.82
C LEU A 203 -14.16 -3.64 1.77
N ALA A 204 -13.46 -4.11 0.74
CA ALA A 204 -13.02 -3.27 -0.36
C ALA A 204 -14.21 -2.66 -1.12
N ALA A 205 -15.22 -3.46 -1.44
CA ALA A 205 -16.42 -3.00 -2.13
C ALA A 205 -17.26 -2.03 -1.29
N GLN A 206 -17.36 -2.26 0.03
CA GLN A 206 -18.07 -1.36 0.94
C GLN A 206 -17.35 -0.01 1.07
N ALA A 207 -16.04 -0.04 1.30
CA ALA A 207 -15.23 1.18 1.41
C ALA A 207 -15.16 1.97 0.10
N ALA A 208 -15.17 1.29 -1.06
CA ALA A 208 -15.23 1.95 -2.36
C ALA A 208 -16.56 2.69 -2.58
N LYS A 209 -17.70 2.10 -2.17
CA LYS A 209 -19.01 2.77 -2.20
C LYS A 209 -19.06 3.98 -1.27
N GLU A 210 -18.54 3.84 -0.05
CA GLU A 210 -18.49 4.95 0.92
C GLU A 210 -17.58 6.09 0.43
N LEU A 211 -16.48 5.76 -0.27
CA LEU A 211 -15.58 6.76 -0.88
C LEU A 211 -16.20 7.46 -2.09
N GLU A 212 -17.04 6.78 -2.88
CA GLU A 212 -17.79 7.41 -3.97
C GLU A 212 -18.90 8.33 -3.46
N ALA A 213 -19.55 8.00 -2.35
CA ALA A 213 -20.58 8.85 -1.73
C ALA A 213 -20.04 10.15 -1.11
N LEU A 214 -18.73 10.25 -0.90
CA LEU A 214 -18.03 11.41 -0.32
C LEU A 214 -17.39 12.34 -1.37
N LYS A 215 -17.47 11.99 -2.67
CA LYS A 215 -17.06 12.86 -3.79
C LYS A 215 -18.19 13.78 -4.21
#